data_AF-A0A4D5XF05-F1
#
_entry.id   AF-A0A4D5XF05-F1
#
_cell.length_a   1.000
_cell.length_b   1.000
_cell.length_c   1.000
_cell.angle_alpha   90.00
_cell.angle_beta   90.00
_cell.angle_gamma   90.00
#
_symmetry.space_group_name_H-M   'P 1'
#
loop_
_entity.id
_entity.type
_entity.pdbx_description
1 polymer ?
#
loop_
_entity_poly.entity_id
_entity_poly.type
_entity_poly.pdbx_seq_one_letter_code
_entity_poly.pdbx_strand_id
1 'polypeptide(L)'
;QRSFTKKYSVQFVTQDGRQSQPFYFFQHYDHPSAVTWQVERAEFDFMMLNNAREKGAEVLELTPVQRVLKNDSGRVIGVEAKSADGELFQVHAPVTIDCSGRDQVAVGREGWRMKDPGLNKLAIWGYYRGAMRDPGIDEGNTTVAYVQDRGWY
;
A
#
# COMPACT_ATOMS: atom_id res chain seq x y z
N GLN A 1 -22.51 -3.87 9.47
CA GLN A 1 -21.04 -3.94 9.24
C GLN A 1 -20.86 -4.48 7.83
N ARG A 2 -20.33 -3.70 6.88
CA ARG A 2 -19.97 -4.23 5.56
C ARG A 2 -18.62 -4.91 5.71
N SER A 3 -18.55 -6.19 5.36
CA SER A 3 -17.28 -6.91 5.27
C SER A 3 -16.64 -6.58 3.91
N PHE A 4 -15.32 -6.40 3.87
CA PHE A 4 -14.59 -6.28 2.61
C PHE A 4 -14.83 -7.50 1.71
N THR A 5 -14.90 -7.28 0.40
CA THR A 5 -15.12 -8.39 -0.55
C THR A 5 -13.91 -9.32 -0.53
N LYS A 6 -14.14 -10.62 -0.35
CA LYS A 6 -13.05 -11.62 -0.39
C LYS A 6 -12.52 -11.77 -1.81
N LYS A 7 -11.22 -11.94 -1.93
CA LYS A 7 -10.51 -12.18 -3.19
C LYS A 7 -9.82 -13.54 -3.11
N TYR A 8 -10.23 -14.44 -3.99
CA TYR A 8 -9.70 -15.81 -4.07
C TYR A 8 -8.76 -16.02 -5.25
N SER A 9 -8.75 -15.10 -6.22
CA SER A 9 -7.98 -15.25 -7.44
C SER A 9 -7.59 -13.92 -8.10
N VAL A 10 -6.87 -14.03 -9.20
CA VAL A 10 -6.65 -12.99 -10.21
C VAL A 10 -6.99 -13.55 -11.58
N GLN A 11 -7.51 -12.70 -12.47
CA GLN A 11 -7.81 -13.03 -13.86
C GLN A 11 -7.12 -12.05 -14.80
N PHE A 12 -6.78 -12.53 -15.99
CA PHE A 12 -6.16 -11.74 -17.04
C PHE A 12 -7.02 -11.77 -18.30
N VAL A 13 -7.14 -10.63 -18.97
CA VAL A 13 -7.82 -10.53 -20.27
C VAL A 13 -6.78 -10.16 -21.32
N THR A 14 -6.66 -10.99 -22.35
CA THR A 14 -5.74 -10.78 -23.47
C THR A 14 -6.26 -9.71 -24.43
N GLN A 15 -5.42 -9.28 -25.37
CA GLN A 15 -5.72 -8.23 -26.35
C GLN A 15 -6.96 -8.53 -27.21
N ASP A 16 -7.25 -9.81 -27.48
CA ASP A 16 -8.42 -10.29 -28.23
C ASP A 16 -9.68 -10.43 -27.36
N GLY A 17 -9.63 -10.01 -26.09
CA GLY A 17 -10.74 -10.05 -25.15
C GLY A 17 -10.95 -11.41 -24.47
N ARG A 18 -10.08 -12.39 -24.72
CA ARG A 18 -10.18 -13.69 -24.07
C ARG A 18 -9.77 -13.60 -22.60
N GLN A 19 -10.68 -14.05 -21.72
CA GLN A 19 -10.41 -14.15 -20.29
C GLN A 19 -9.65 -15.45 -19.98
N SER A 20 -8.65 -15.36 -19.11
CA SER A 20 -7.98 -16.53 -18.56
C SER A 20 -8.91 -17.31 -17.64
N GLN A 21 -8.58 -18.59 -17.41
CA GLN A 21 -9.10 -19.25 -16.20
C GLN A 21 -8.62 -18.49 -14.96
N PRO A 22 -9.44 -18.38 -13.89
CA PRO A 22 -9.01 -17.73 -12.66
C PRO A 22 -7.82 -18.46 -12.04
N PHE A 23 -6.81 -17.69 -11.62
CA PHE A 23 -5.68 -18.24 -10.86
C PHE A 23 -6.03 -18.27 -9.38
N TYR A 24 -6.64 -19.36 -8.92
CA TYR A 24 -7.08 -19.50 -7.54
C TYR A 24 -5.91 -19.73 -6.58
N PHE A 25 -5.76 -18.86 -5.57
CA PHE A 25 -4.62 -18.92 -4.65
C PHE A 25 -4.53 -20.25 -3.89
N PHE A 26 -5.68 -20.78 -3.45
CA PHE A 26 -5.77 -22.04 -2.68
C PHE A 26 -5.42 -23.30 -3.50
N GLN A 27 -5.38 -23.21 -4.83
CA GLN A 27 -4.90 -24.32 -5.67
C GLN A 27 -3.37 -24.38 -5.73
N HIS A 28 -2.70 -23.29 -5.37
CA HIS A 28 -1.24 -23.14 -5.45
C HIS A 28 -0.57 -22.99 -4.08
N TYR A 29 -1.37 -22.82 -3.02
CA TYR A 29 -0.87 -22.67 -1.66
C TYR A 29 -1.89 -23.21 -0.65
N ASP A 30 -1.55 -24.32 0.01
CA ASP A 30 -2.39 -24.93 1.05
C ASP A 30 -2.14 -24.25 2.41
N HIS A 31 -2.74 -23.08 2.58
CA HIS A 31 -2.63 -22.29 3.80
C HIS A 31 -3.85 -21.39 3.99
N PRO A 32 -4.27 -21.08 5.23
CA PRO A 32 -5.39 -20.16 5.48
C PRO A 32 -5.22 -18.76 4.88
N SER A 33 -4.00 -18.35 4.53
CA SER A 33 -3.72 -17.06 3.85
C SER A 33 -3.89 -17.12 2.32
N ALA A 34 -4.34 -18.24 1.76
CA ALA A 34 -4.68 -18.37 0.35
C ALA A 34 -6.03 -17.72 -0.03
N VAL A 35 -6.42 -16.69 0.73
CA VAL A 35 -7.53 -15.80 0.49
C VAL A 35 -7.14 -14.42 1.02
N THR A 36 -7.58 -13.37 0.33
CA THR A 36 -7.37 -11.99 0.76
C THR A 36 -8.63 -11.16 0.55
N TRP A 37 -8.54 -9.83 0.60
CA TRP A 37 -9.68 -8.92 0.50
C TRP A 37 -9.41 -7.77 -0.46
N GLN A 38 -10.45 -7.34 -1.18
CA GLN A 38 -10.51 -6.03 -1.82
C GLN A 38 -10.90 -5.02 -0.76
N VAL A 39 -9.95 -4.18 -0.35
CA VAL A 39 -10.14 -3.23 0.76
C VAL A 39 -10.27 -1.80 0.29
N GLU A 40 -11.11 -1.03 0.98
CA GLU A 40 -11.04 0.42 0.90
C GLU A 40 -9.92 0.90 1.83
N ARG A 41 -8.87 1.48 1.26
CA ARG A 41 -7.63 1.79 2.00
C ARG A 41 -7.84 2.74 3.17
N ALA A 42 -8.74 3.73 3.04
CA ALA A 42 -9.03 4.65 4.13
C ALA A 42 -9.57 3.91 5.36
N GLU A 43 -10.52 2.98 5.17
CA GLU A 43 -11.09 2.17 6.26
C GLU A 43 -10.07 1.15 6.78
N PHE A 44 -9.35 0.47 5.89
CA PHE A 44 -8.39 -0.56 6.26
C PHE A 44 -7.20 0.01 7.03
N ASP A 45 -6.60 1.10 6.55
CA ASP A 45 -5.45 1.72 7.19
C ASP A 45 -5.84 2.31 8.56
N PHE A 46 -7.03 2.90 8.68
CA PHE A 46 -7.55 3.38 9.96
C PHE A 46 -7.79 2.25 10.96
N MET A 47 -8.38 1.14 10.50
CA MET A 47 -8.54 -0.07 11.31
C MET A 47 -7.19 -0.60 11.81
N MET A 48 -6.19 -0.69 10.92
CA MET A 48 -4.85 -1.16 11.27
C MET A 48 -4.13 -0.22 12.25
N LEU A 49 -4.27 1.09 12.08
CA LEU A 49 -3.70 2.11 12.97
C LEU A 49 -4.28 2.00 14.38
N ASN A 50 -5.60 1.84 14.49
CA ASN A 50 -6.26 1.67 15.79
C ASN A 50 -5.89 0.35 16.45
N ASN A 51 -5.79 -0.74 15.70
CA ASN A 51 -5.26 -2.00 16.24
C ASN A 51 -3.83 -1.82 16.77
N ALA A 52 -2.96 -1.05 16.10
CA ALA A 52 -1.62 -0.77 16.62
C ALA A 52 -1.66 -0.02 17.96
N ARG A 53 -2.55 0.98 18.10
CA ARG A 53 -2.78 1.69 19.37
C ARG A 53 -3.26 0.75 20.48
N GLU A 54 -4.23 -0.09 20.18
CA GLU A 54 -4.77 -1.09 21.13
C GLU A 54 -3.71 -2.10 21.57
N LYS A 55 -2.70 -2.36 20.73
CA LYS A 55 -1.52 -3.18 21.07
C LYS A 55 -0.40 -2.41 21.77
N GLY A 56 -0.60 -1.13 22.08
CA GLY A 56 0.30 -0.31 22.89
C GLY A 56 1.26 0.58 22.08
N ALA A 57 1.09 0.71 20.76
CA ALA A 57 1.85 1.69 20.01
C ALA A 57 1.39 3.11 20.33
N GLU A 58 2.32 4.01 20.61
CA GLU A 58 2.05 5.45 20.62
C GLU A 58 1.92 5.93 19.16
N VAL A 59 0.80 6.57 18.86
CA VAL A 59 0.49 7.03 17.50
C VAL A 59 0.19 8.52 17.53
N LEU A 60 1.05 9.28 16.87
CA LEU A 60 0.91 10.72 16.69
C LEU A 60 0.41 11.02 15.27
N GLU A 61 -0.87 11.39 15.15
CA GLU A 61 -1.46 11.86 13.89
C GLU A 61 -1.14 13.34 13.65
N LEU A 62 -1.34 13.82 12.42
CA LEU A 62 -1.07 15.21 12.03
C LEU A 62 0.35 15.69 12.40
N THR A 63 1.30 14.76 12.43
CA THR A 63 2.67 14.97 12.92
C THR A 63 3.68 14.61 11.81
N PRO A 64 3.82 15.42 10.76
CA PRO A 64 4.72 15.10 9.65
C PRO A 64 6.19 15.14 10.10
N VAL A 65 6.92 14.06 9.83
CA VAL A 65 8.37 14.00 10.00
C VAL A 65 9.06 14.88 8.95
N GLN A 66 9.99 15.73 9.39
CA GLN A 66 10.71 16.66 8.53
C GLN A 66 12.04 16.09 8.02
N ARG A 67 12.77 15.40 8.91
CA ARG A 67 14.07 14.77 8.63
C ARG A 67 14.44 13.73 9.70
N VAL A 68 15.40 12.87 9.34
CA VAL A 68 16.09 11.99 10.30
C VAL A 68 17.17 12.76 11.07
N LEU A 69 17.39 12.38 12.32
CA LEU A 69 18.48 12.90 13.16
C LEU A 69 19.66 11.94 13.13
N LYS A 70 20.87 12.49 12.98
CA LYS A 70 22.12 11.72 12.98
C LYS A 70 23.10 12.31 13.99
N ASN A 71 23.89 11.46 14.63
CA ASN A 71 25.03 11.88 15.45
C ASN A 71 26.29 12.12 14.58
N ASP A 72 27.40 12.47 15.22
CA ASP A 72 28.68 12.75 14.55
C ASP A 72 29.25 11.55 13.77
N SER A 73 28.89 10.32 14.15
CA SER A 73 29.30 9.12 13.42
C SER A 73 28.40 8.81 12.22
N GLY A 74 27.38 9.64 11.95
CA GLY A 74 26.39 9.42 10.89
C GLY A 74 25.30 8.40 11.23
N ARG A 75 25.25 7.88 12.47
CA ARG A 75 24.22 6.93 12.91
C ARG A 75 22.90 7.66 13.10
N VAL A 76 21.81 7.08 12.60
CA VAL A 76 20.45 7.58 12.85
C VAL A 76 20.09 7.37 14.32
N ILE A 77 19.62 8.43 14.97
CA ILE A 77 19.29 8.48 16.41
C ILE A 77 17.86 8.96 16.68
N GLY A 78 17.03 9.10 15.66
CA GLY A 78 15.67 9.62 15.79
C GLY A 78 15.20 10.43 14.59
N VAL A 79 14.18 11.24 14.82
CA VAL A 79 13.56 12.12 13.82
C VAL A 79 13.24 13.49 14.41
N GLU A 80 13.22 14.50 13.55
CA GLU A 80 12.60 15.80 13.83
C GLU A 80 11.22 15.82 13.16
N ALA A 81 10.19 16.10 13.94
CA ALA A 81 8.81 16.15 13.49
C ALA A 81 8.22 17.53 13.77
N LYS A 82 7.10 17.82 13.10
CA LYS A 82 6.33 19.04 13.28
C LYS A 82 5.01 18.69 13.95
N SER A 83 4.66 19.34 15.05
CA SER A 83 3.38 19.17 15.73
C SER A 83 2.27 19.91 14.97
N ALA A 84 1.01 19.68 15.39
CA ALA A 84 -0.16 20.25 14.74
C ALA A 84 -0.24 21.79 14.84
N ASP A 85 0.34 22.39 15.89
CA ASP A 85 0.52 23.83 16.07
C ASP A 85 1.69 24.41 15.26
N GLY A 86 2.50 23.54 14.66
CA GLY A 86 3.60 23.87 13.79
C GLY A 86 4.96 23.98 14.45
N GLU A 87 5.08 23.66 15.74
CA GLU A 87 6.37 23.61 16.41
C GLU A 87 7.19 22.39 15.96
N LEU A 88 8.52 22.55 15.93
CA LEU A 88 9.42 21.45 15.66
C LEU A 88 9.85 20.81 16.97
N PHE A 89 9.83 19.48 17.00
CA PHE A 89 10.30 18.69 18.14
C PHE A 89 11.04 17.45 17.68
N GLN A 90 11.81 16.86 18.58
CA GLN A 90 12.65 15.71 18.30
C GLN A 90 12.14 14.48 19.03
N VAL A 91 12.17 13.34 18.33
CA VAL A 91 11.89 12.03 18.91
C VAL A 91 13.12 11.16 18.72
N HIS A 92 13.78 10.81 19.82
CA HIS A 92 14.96 9.96 19.82
C HIS A 92 14.57 8.48 19.94
N ALA A 93 15.20 7.64 19.13
CA ALA A 93 14.99 6.20 19.17
C ALA A 93 16.28 5.44 18.81
N PRO A 94 16.51 4.26 19.40
CA PRO A 94 17.68 3.43 19.07
C PRO A 94 17.61 2.85 17.65
N VAL A 95 16.39 2.73 17.12
CA VAL A 95 16.07 2.24 15.76
C VAL A 95 14.97 3.13 15.19
N THR A 96 15.13 3.54 13.93
CA THR A 96 14.15 4.33 13.18
C THR A 96 13.88 3.62 11.86
N ILE A 97 12.60 3.44 11.53
CA ILE A 97 12.16 2.77 10.30
C ILE A 97 11.34 3.77 9.48
N ASP A 98 11.75 4.02 8.25
CA ASP A 98 11.00 4.88 7.33
C ASP A 98 9.87 4.09 6.64
N CYS A 99 8.65 4.29 7.11
CA CYS A 99 7.42 3.73 6.54
C CYS A 99 6.58 4.79 5.80
N SER A 100 7.18 5.91 5.36
CA SER A 100 6.47 7.05 4.73
C SER A 100 5.98 6.78 3.30
N GLY A 101 6.26 5.60 2.74
CA GLY A 101 5.76 5.19 1.43
C GLY A 101 6.21 6.12 0.30
N ARG A 102 5.25 6.78 -0.34
CA ARG A 102 5.52 7.67 -1.50
C ARG A 102 6.29 8.93 -1.13
N ASP A 103 6.17 9.40 0.10
CA ASP A 103 6.80 10.65 0.54
C ASP A 103 8.31 10.51 0.71
N GLN A 104 8.80 9.28 0.91
CA GLN A 104 10.22 8.94 0.88
C GLN A 104 11.06 9.83 1.82
N VAL A 105 10.61 10.02 3.07
CA VAL A 105 11.19 11.00 3.99
C VAL A 105 12.71 10.81 4.16
N ALA A 106 13.18 9.60 4.48
CA ALA A 106 14.61 9.34 4.62
C ALA A 106 15.26 9.21 3.24
N VAL A 107 14.73 8.34 2.37
CA VAL A 107 15.33 8.04 1.06
C VAL A 107 15.51 9.29 0.18
N GLY A 108 14.53 10.19 0.18
CA GLY A 108 14.56 11.43 -0.58
C GLY A 108 15.52 12.45 -0.02
N ARG A 109 15.55 12.64 1.32
CA ARG A 109 16.46 13.59 1.99
C ARG A 109 17.91 13.16 1.94
N GLU A 110 18.15 11.85 1.98
CA GLU A 110 19.49 11.27 1.98
C GLU A 110 20.01 10.97 0.57
N GLY A 111 19.21 11.21 -0.47
CA GLY A 111 19.61 10.98 -1.86
C GLY A 111 19.79 9.49 -2.22
N TRP A 112 19.17 8.58 -1.47
CA TRP A 112 19.29 7.13 -1.69
C TRP A 112 18.38 6.60 -2.80
N ARG A 113 17.58 7.47 -3.43
CA ARG A 113 16.61 7.06 -4.43
C ARG A 113 17.32 6.56 -5.70
N MET A 114 17.11 5.28 -6.01
CA MET A 114 17.45 4.69 -7.29
C MET A 114 16.18 4.46 -8.11
N LYS A 115 16.14 5.00 -9.33
CA LYS A 115 15.02 4.77 -10.25
C LYS A 115 15.24 3.46 -10.99
N ASP A 116 14.17 2.68 -11.14
CA ASP A 116 14.14 1.57 -12.09
C ASP A 116 13.75 2.11 -13.48
N PRO A 117 14.66 2.07 -14.48
CA PRO A 117 14.37 2.57 -15.82
C PRO A 117 13.28 1.76 -16.55
N GLY A 118 13.05 0.49 -16.18
CA GLY A 118 12.03 -0.37 -16.78
C GLY A 118 10.61 -0.08 -16.28
N LEU A 119 10.48 0.60 -15.13
CA LEU A 119 9.21 0.88 -14.46
C LEU A 119 8.79 2.35 -14.53
N ASN A 120 9.19 3.06 -15.60
CA ASN A 120 8.70 4.40 -15.88
C ASN A 120 7.27 4.37 -16.44
N LYS A 121 6.30 4.11 -15.57
CA LYS A 121 4.87 3.97 -15.89
C LYS A 121 4.05 5.04 -15.17
N LEU A 122 2.93 5.43 -15.79
CA LEU A 122 1.89 6.28 -15.20
C LEU A 122 0.63 5.45 -15.00
N ALA A 123 -0.07 5.67 -13.89
CA ALA A 123 -1.40 5.12 -13.66
C ALA A 123 -2.44 6.24 -13.67
N ILE A 124 -3.54 6.03 -14.40
CA ILE A 124 -4.75 6.84 -14.36
C ILE A 124 -5.84 5.94 -13.79
N TRP A 125 -6.54 6.39 -12.76
CA TRP A 125 -7.51 5.56 -12.06
C TRP A 125 -8.72 6.38 -11.61
N GLY A 126 -9.83 5.70 -11.33
CA GLY A 126 -11.07 6.27 -10.82
C GLY A 126 -11.99 5.19 -10.24
N TYR A 127 -13.06 5.62 -9.59
CA TYR A 127 -14.08 4.72 -9.02
C TYR A 127 -15.35 4.75 -9.85
N TYR A 128 -15.94 3.57 -10.07
CA TYR A 128 -17.17 3.40 -10.83
C TYR A 128 -18.23 2.71 -9.98
N ARG A 129 -19.49 3.09 -10.15
CA ARG A 129 -20.65 2.49 -9.46
C ARG A 129 -21.52 1.76 -10.46
N GLY A 130 -22.05 0.60 -10.06
CA GLY A 130 -22.92 -0.22 -10.92
C GLY A 130 -22.16 -1.03 -11.97
N ALA A 131 -20.86 -1.22 -11.79
CA ALA A 131 -20.07 -2.11 -12.64
C ALA A 131 -20.51 -3.57 -12.45
N MET A 132 -20.42 -4.34 -13.53
CA MET A 132 -20.67 -5.78 -13.52
C MET A 132 -19.56 -6.50 -12.72
N ARG A 133 -19.95 -7.53 -11.99
CA ARG A 133 -19.03 -8.44 -11.29
C ARG A 133 -19.25 -9.86 -11.79
N ASP A 134 -18.20 -10.67 -11.72
CA ASP A 134 -18.33 -12.10 -11.97
C ASP A 134 -19.19 -12.76 -10.87
N PRO A 135 -19.89 -13.86 -11.19
CA PRO A 135 -20.76 -14.52 -10.24
C PRO A 135 -19.98 -15.34 -9.19
N GLY A 136 -20.58 -15.54 -8.03
CA GLY A 136 -20.11 -16.52 -7.04
C GLY A 136 -18.73 -16.20 -6.46
N ILE A 137 -17.86 -17.21 -6.41
CA ILE A 137 -16.52 -17.09 -5.79
C ILE A 137 -15.62 -16.05 -6.47
N ASP A 138 -15.94 -15.70 -7.72
CA ASP A 138 -15.15 -14.81 -8.56
C ASP A 138 -15.53 -13.32 -8.41
N GLU A 139 -16.59 -13.00 -7.64
CA GLU A 139 -17.12 -11.63 -7.50
C GLU A 139 -16.09 -10.59 -6.99
N GLY A 140 -15.03 -11.06 -6.35
CA GLY A 140 -13.95 -10.26 -5.78
C GLY A 140 -12.62 -10.36 -6.52
N ASN A 141 -12.58 -11.00 -7.69
CA ASN A 141 -11.36 -11.13 -8.47
C ASN A 141 -10.83 -9.76 -8.90
N THR A 142 -9.51 -9.64 -8.95
CA THR A 142 -8.89 -8.54 -9.70
C THR A 142 -8.75 -9.02 -11.14
N THR A 143 -9.40 -8.32 -12.06
CA THR A 143 -9.26 -8.57 -13.49
C THR A 143 -8.29 -7.56 -14.07
N VAL A 144 -7.22 -8.04 -14.70
CA VAL A 144 -6.21 -7.22 -15.38
C VAL A 144 -6.38 -7.42 -16.88
N ALA A 145 -6.78 -6.38 -17.59
CA ALA A 145 -7.01 -6.44 -19.03
C ALA A 145 -5.91 -5.71 -19.78
N TYR A 146 -5.31 -6.38 -20.76
CA TYR A 146 -4.28 -5.80 -21.60
C TYR A 146 -4.91 -4.93 -22.70
N VAL A 147 -4.35 -3.73 -22.89
CA VAL A 147 -4.73 -2.82 -23.97
C VAL A 147 -3.57 -2.69 -24.94
N GLN A 148 -3.81 -3.14 -26.17
CA GLN A 148 -2.82 -3.08 -27.23
C GLN A 148 -2.27 -1.65 -27.38
N ASP A 149 -0.94 -1.53 -27.35
CA ASP A 149 -0.18 -0.29 -27.48
C ASP A 149 -0.47 0.79 -26.41
N ARG A 150 -1.21 0.48 -25.34
CA ARG A 150 -1.60 1.46 -24.29
C ARG A 150 -1.34 1.02 -22.85
N GLY A 151 -1.11 -0.26 -22.59
CA GLY A 151 -0.79 -0.78 -21.25
C GLY A 151 -1.83 -1.79 -20.75
N TRP A 152 -2.31 -1.59 -19.53
CA TRP A 152 -3.31 -2.47 -18.88
C TRP A 152 -4.20 -1.67 -17.92
N TYR A 153 -5.37 -2.21 -17.58
CA TYR A 153 -6.26 -1.72 -16.52
C TYR A 153 -6.75 -2.85 -15.63
#